data_AF-A0A2S2KPG8-F1
#
_entry.id   AF-A0A2S2KPG8-F1
#
_cell.length_a   1.000
_cell.length_b   1.000
_cell.length_c   1.000
_cell.angle_alpha   90.00
_cell.angle_beta   90.00
_cell.angle_gamma   90.00
#
_symmetry.space_group_name_H-M   'P 1'
#
loop_
_entity.id
_entity.type
_entity.pdbx_description
1 polymer ?
#
loop_
_entity_poly.entity_id
_entity_poly.type
_entity_poly.pdbx_seq_one_letter_code
_entity_poly.pdbx_strand_id
1 'polypeptide(L)'
;METLSKIAIYMGMGIACSIFVMFTISIMPHVVSQIENNWEDVLPGKSDEELKKMFYETDSYKEFNKKYPDNGEYFRSYGDGRGSLEVTAMNFESYNTLRLELEYDKRTDSVREDITCNNQIDNRNLHIRGTLAAQFIEKISCLEGSGIIDAPSNLIDEFGNPVPINISPRVTVDID
;
A
#
# COMPACT_ATOMS: atom_id res chain seq x y z
N MET A 1 52.10 -41.86 21.32
CA MET A 1 50.87 -41.30 21.93
C MET A 1 50.46 -39.97 21.28
N GLU A 2 51.41 -39.10 20.90
CA GLU A 2 51.11 -37.78 20.30
C GLU A 2 50.39 -37.82 18.94
N THR A 3 50.68 -38.79 18.08
CA THR A 3 50.08 -38.90 16.74
C THR A 3 48.59 -39.24 16.79
N LEU A 4 48.19 -40.13 17.70
CA LEU A 4 46.78 -40.49 17.91
C LEU A 4 45.98 -39.32 18.51
N SER A 5 46.60 -38.54 19.41
CA SER A 5 45.98 -37.35 19.99
C SER A 5 45.75 -36.25 18.95
N LYS A 6 46.71 -36.00 18.05
CA LYS A 6 46.53 -35.04 16.94
C LYS A 6 45.41 -35.47 15.98
N ILE A 7 45.36 -36.75 15.63
CA ILE A 7 44.31 -37.31 14.77
C ILE A 7 42.91 -37.15 15.41
N ALA A 8 42.79 -37.39 16.71
CA ALA A 8 41.54 -37.21 17.44
C ALA A 8 41.08 -35.73 17.44
N ILE A 9 42.01 -34.78 17.58
CA ILE A 9 41.70 -33.35 17.52
C ILE A 9 41.20 -32.94 16.13
N TYR A 10 41.87 -33.40 15.05
CA TYR A 10 41.43 -33.10 13.68
C TYR A 10 40.07 -33.72 13.36
N MET A 11 39.80 -34.94 13.81
CA MET A 11 38.47 -35.56 13.67
C MET A 11 37.40 -34.81 14.46
N GLY A 12 37.70 -34.39 15.69
CA GLY A 12 36.80 -33.60 16.52
C GLY A 12 36.44 -32.25 15.89
N MET A 13 37.43 -31.54 15.34
CA MET A 13 37.19 -30.31 14.58
C MET A 13 36.35 -30.56 13.33
N GLY A 14 36.63 -31.64 12.59
CA GLY A 14 35.85 -32.00 11.39
C GLY A 14 34.37 -32.27 11.70
N ILE A 15 34.10 -32.99 12.79
CA ILE A 15 32.74 -33.29 13.25
C ILE A 15 32.05 -32.01 13.75
N ALA A 16 32.74 -31.15 14.50
CA ALA A 16 32.18 -29.88 14.96
C ALA A 16 31.82 -28.96 13.79
N CYS A 17 32.68 -28.86 12.78
CA CYS A 17 32.42 -28.06 11.58
C CYS A 17 31.24 -28.63 10.78
N SER A 18 31.15 -29.95 10.59
CA SER A 18 30.04 -30.54 9.83
C SER A 18 28.69 -30.37 10.53
N ILE A 19 28.65 -30.51 11.85
CA ILE A 19 27.44 -30.26 12.65
C ILE A 19 27.05 -28.78 12.58
N PHE A 20 28.01 -27.86 12.69
CA PHE A 20 27.74 -26.43 12.58
C PHE A 20 27.17 -26.06 11.20
N VAL A 21 27.76 -26.61 10.12
CA VAL A 21 27.25 -26.38 8.76
C VAL A 21 25.84 -26.94 8.60
N MET A 22 25.56 -28.16 9.06
CA MET A 22 24.20 -28.72 9.01
C MET A 22 23.19 -27.89 9.83
N PHE A 23 23.59 -27.42 11.00
CA PHE A 23 22.77 -26.54 11.83
C PHE A 23 22.44 -25.23 11.11
N THR A 24 23.43 -24.59 10.48
CA THR A 24 23.19 -23.36 9.70
C THR A 24 22.26 -23.59 8.51
N ILE A 25 22.46 -24.65 7.72
CA ILE A 25 21.61 -24.95 6.55
C ILE A 25 20.17 -25.29 6.97
N SER A 26 19.99 -25.97 8.12
CA SER A 26 18.66 -26.38 8.59
C SER A 26 17.86 -25.23 9.21
N ILE A 27 18.51 -24.37 10.00
CA ILE A 27 17.82 -23.35 10.80
C ILE A 27 17.71 -22.02 10.07
N MET A 28 18.71 -21.65 9.26
CA MET A 28 18.75 -20.36 8.59
C MET A 28 17.54 -20.12 7.66
N PRO A 29 17.05 -21.10 6.87
CA PRO A 29 15.82 -20.91 6.10
C PRO A 29 14.59 -20.66 6.98
N HIS A 30 14.51 -21.31 8.14
CA HIS A 30 13.39 -21.14 9.06
C HIS A 30 13.42 -19.77 9.75
N VAL A 31 14.60 -19.28 10.12
CA VAL A 31 14.79 -17.94 10.68
C VAL A 31 14.52 -16.86 9.63
N VAL A 32 15.04 -17.02 8.41
CA VAL A 32 14.78 -16.10 7.30
C VAL A 32 13.28 -16.06 6.97
N SER A 33 12.60 -17.21 6.92
CA SER A 33 11.15 -17.25 6.69
C SER A 33 10.35 -16.58 7.81
N GLN A 34 10.76 -16.71 9.07
CA GLN A 34 10.10 -16.01 10.17
C GLN A 34 10.34 -14.50 10.13
N ILE A 35 11.53 -14.07 9.75
CA ILE A 35 11.85 -12.64 9.56
C ILE A 35 11.08 -12.08 8.35
N GLU A 36 10.98 -12.83 7.25
CA GLU A 36 10.17 -12.45 6.08
C GLU A 36 8.70 -12.23 6.41
N ASN A 37 8.16 -13.00 7.37
CA ASN A 37 6.77 -12.86 7.78
C ASN A 37 6.56 -11.74 8.82
N ASN A 38 7.59 -11.33 9.57
CA ASN A 38 7.48 -10.39 10.69
C ASN A 38 8.29 -9.08 10.49
N TRP A 39 8.62 -8.71 9.24
CA TRP A 39 9.32 -7.44 8.94
C TRP A 39 8.66 -6.22 9.61
N GLU A 40 7.34 -6.25 9.75
CA GLU A 40 6.54 -5.18 10.35
C GLU A 40 6.85 -4.95 11.84
N ASP A 41 7.28 -5.98 12.58
CA ASP A 41 7.64 -5.90 14.00
C ASP A 41 9.09 -5.44 14.22
N VAL A 42 9.96 -5.63 13.22
CA VAL A 42 11.41 -5.37 13.34
C VAL A 42 11.77 -3.98 12.83
N LEU A 43 11.02 -3.44 11.87
CA LEU A 43 11.30 -2.13 11.29
C LEU A 43 10.84 -1.00 12.22
N PRO A 44 11.66 0.05 12.41
CA PRO A 44 11.25 1.22 13.19
C PRO A 44 9.97 1.81 12.60
N GLY A 45 8.94 1.93 13.44
CA GLY A 45 7.69 2.58 13.09
C GLY A 45 7.79 4.10 13.11
N LYS A 46 6.77 4.77 12.59
CA LYS A 46 6.62 6.23 12.66
C LYS A 46 5.62 6.58 13.75
N SER A 47 5.81 7.70 14.42
CA SER A 47 4.81 8.24 15.35
C SER A 47 3.55 8.72 14.62
N ASP A 48 2.43 8.84 15.34
CA ASP A 48 1.18 9.36 14.77
C ASP A 48 1.34 10.76 14.15
N GLU A 49 2.18 11.61 14.74
CA GLU A 49 2.48 12.95 14.22
C GLU A 49 3.28 12.89 12.91
N GLU A 50 4.28 12.00 12.83
CA GLU A 50 5.04 11.77 11.61
C GLU A 50 4.16 11.18 10.51
N LEU A 51 3.29 10.22 10.83
CA LEU A 51 2.35 9.62 9.88
C LEU A 51 1.42 10.68 9.28
N LYS A 52 0.78 11.49 10.13
CA LYS A 52 -0.09 12.58 9.66
C LYS A 52 0.67 13.56 8.78
N LYS A 53 1.88 13.95 9.18
CA LYS A 53 2.70 14.86 8.39
C LYS A 53 3.01 14.28 7.00
N MET A 54 3.43 13.01 6.93
CA MET A 54 3.69 12.34 5.66
C MET A 54 2.44 12.29 4.78
N PHE A 55 1.28 11.96 5.35
CA PHE A 55 0.02 11.94 4.60
C PHE A 55 -0.38 13.33 4.09
N TYR A 56 -0.21 14.39 4.90
CA TYR A 56 -0.52 15.76 4.49
C TYR A 56 0.46 16.34 3.47
N GLU A 57 1.66 15.77 3.38
CA GLU A 57 2.67 16.15 2.40
C GLU A 57 2.47 15.47 1.03
N THR A 58 1.58 14.47 0.90
CA THR A 58 1.30 13.86 -0.42
C THR A 58 0.58 14.82 -1.35
N ASP A 59 0.89 14.74 -2.64
CA ASP A 59 0.28 15.63 -3.63
C ASP A 59 -1.20 15.31 -3.85
N SER A 60 -1.60 14.04 -3.71
CA SER A 60 -3.00 13.65 -3.78
C SER A 60 -3.82 14.24 -2.63
N TYR A 61 -3.30 14.26 -1.40
CA TYR A 61 -3.97 14.88 -0.26
C TYR A 61 -4.20 16.38 -0.49
N LYS A 62 -3.14 17.10 -0.89
CA LYS A 62 -3.21 18.54 -1.15
C LYS A 62 -4.23 18.86 -2.23
N GLU A 63 -4.24 18.09 -3.31
CA GLU A 63 -5.13 18.35 -4.43
C GLU A 63 -6.57 17.93 -4.13
N PHE A 64 -6.77 16.91 -3.29
CA PHE A 64 -8.09 16.57 -2.75
C PHE A 64 -8.66 17.71 -1.91
N ASN A 65 -7.89 18.19 -0.93
CA ASN A 65 -8.32 19.25 -0.02
C ASN A 65 -8.54 20.59 -0.73
N LYS A 66 -7.74 20.89 -1.75
CA LYS A 66 -7.91 22.08 -2.58
C LYS A 66 -9.21 22.02 -3.41
N LYS A 67 -9.54 20.85 -3.98
CA LYS A 67 -10.72 20.68 -4.84
C LYS A 67 -12.01 20.49 -4.04
N TYR A 68 -11.92 19.84 -2.87
CA TYR A 68 -13.05 19.53 -1.99
C TYR A 68 -12.74 19.96 -0.56
N PRO A 69 -12.83 21.26 -0.21
CA PRO A 69 -12.45 21.76 1.11
C PRO A 69 -13.36 21.31 2.24
N ASP A 70 -14.62 20.94 1.95
CA ASP A 70 -15.60 20.44 2.92
C ASP A 70 -15.56 18.90 3.05
N ASN A 71 -14.41 18.28 2.79
CA ASN A 71 -14.25 16.83 2.91
C ASN A 71 -14.27 16.37 4.37
N GLY A 72 -14.52 15.07 4.56
CA GLY A 72 -14.34 14.39 5.83
C GLY A 72 -13.00 13.68 5.88
N GLU A 73 -12.29 13.80 7.00
CA GLU A 73 -11.03 13.10 7.27
C GLU A 73 -11.17 12.09 8.42
N TYR A 74 -10.57 10.92 8.24
CA TYR A 74 -10.49 9.90 9.28
C TYR A 74 -9.09 9.28 9.32
N PHE A 75 -8.36 9.57 10.40
CA PHE A 75 -7.04 9.00 10.66
C PHE A 75 -7.16 7.77 11.56
N ARG A 76 -6.45 6.70 11.20
CA ARG A 76 -6.32 5.47 11.99
C ARG A 76 -4.85 5.13 12.20
N SER A 77 -4.44 5.06 13.46
CA SER A 77 -3.14 4.49 13.85
C SER A 77 -3.32 3.02 14.24
N TYR A 78 -2.37 2.17 13.86
CA TYR A 78 -2.38 0.75 14.20
C TYR A 78 -1.50 0.42 15.42
N GLY A 79 -0.81 1.41 15.99
CA GLY A 79 -0.02 1.27 17.23
C GLY A 79 1.35 0.61 17.09
N ASP A 80 1.69 0.13 15.89
CA ASP A 80 3.01 -0.43 15.53
C ASP A 80 3.81 0.50 14.61
N GLY A 81 3.39 1.77 14.58
CA GLY A 81 3.93 2.81 13.70
C GLY A 81 3.55 2.64 12.23
N ARG A 82 2.49 1.89 11.94
CA ARG A 82 1.68 2.03 10.73
C ARG A 82 0.50 2.96 10.99
N GLY A 83 -0.06 3.49 9.91
CA GLY A 83 -1.32 4.21 9.94
C GLY A 83 -1.94 4.33 8.57
N SER A 84 -3.17 4.80 8.56
CA SER A 84 -3.90 5.21 7.37
C SER A 84 -4.64 6.51 7.60
N LEU A 85 -4.83 7.27 6.51
CA LEU A 85 -5.67 8.44 6.46
C LEU A 85 -6.68 8.26 5.32
N GLU A 86 -7.97 8.31 5.65
CA GLU A 86 -9.04 8.34 4.67
C GLU A 86 -9.59 9.76 4.55
N VAL A 87 -9.70 10.27 3.31
CA VAL A 87 -10.29 11.56 2.98
C VAL A 87 -11.44 11.33 2.01
N THR A 88 -12.64 11.80 2.35
CA THR A 88 -13.86 11.51 1.59
C THR A 88 -14.64 12.78 1.28
N ALA A 89 -15.10 12.90 0.04
CA ALA A 89 -16.04 13.93 -0.40
C ALA A 89 -17.28 13.28 -1.01
N MET A 90 -18.43 13.92 -0.85
CA MET A 90 -19.72 13.43 -1.32
C MET A 90 -20.54 14.58 -1.90
N ASN A 91 -21.24 14.30 -2.99
CA ASN A 91 -22.32 15.16 -3.46
C ASN A 91 -23.65 14.59 -2.93
N PHE A 92 -24.37 15.38 -2.14
CA PHE A 92 -25.63 14.95 -1.51
C PHE A 92 -26.81 14.90 -2.49
N GLU A 93 -26.73 15.59 -3.63
CA GLU A 93 -27.78 15.55 -4.65
C GLU A 93 -27.66 14.29 -5.52
N SER A 94 -26.44 13.97 -5.97
CA SER A 94 -26.17 12.82 -6.84
C SER A 94 -25.79 11.54 -6.09
N TYR A 95 -25.51 11.63 -4.78
CA TYR A 95 -24.96 10.56 -3.93
C TYR A 95 -23.61 10.01 -4.40
N ASN A 96 -22.94 10.68 -5.33
CA ASN A 96 -21.61 10.30 -5.78
C ASN A 96 -20.60 10.52 -4.65
N THR A 97 -19.65 9.61 -4.51
CA THR A 97 -18.59 9.71 -3.50
C THR A 97 -17.22 9.56 -4.12
N LEU A 98 -16.27 10.32 -3.58
CA LEU A 98 -14.85 10.21 -3.90
C LEU A 98 -14.11 9.97 -2.60
N ARG A 99 -13.27 8.94 -2.56
CA ARG A 99 -12.54 8.53 -1.38
C ARG A 99 -11.06 8.33 -1.73
N LEU A 100 -10.19 9.04 -1.03
CA LEU A 100 -8.74 8.87 -1.06
C LEU A 100 -8.30 8.16 0.22
N GLU A 101 -7.61 7.05 0.09
CA GLU A 101 -7.02 6.29 1.18
C GLU A 101 -5.49 6.35 1.03
N LEU A 102 -4.84 6.85 2.08
CA LEU A 102 -3.39 6.92 2.19
C LEU A 102 -2.96 5.93 3.27
N GLU A 103 -2.15 4.94 2.93
CA GLU A 103 -1.67 3.91 3.85
C GLU A 103 -0.15 3.92 3.88
N TYR A 104 0.45 3.99 5.07
CA TYR A 104 1.91 3.96 5.20
C TYR A 104 2.43 2.51 5.17
N ASP A 105 3.26 2.20 4.18
CA ASP A 105 3.96 0.92 4.07
C ASP A 105 5.35 1.01 4.71
N LYS A 106 5.49 0.38 5.89
CA LYS A 106 6.75 0.29 6.64
C LYS A 106 7.87 -0.41 5.86
N ARG A 107 7.56 -1.32 4.93
CA ARG A 107 8.56 -2.12 4.20
C ARG A 107 9.30 -1.27 3.18
N THR A 108 8.59 -0.32 2.59
CA THR A 108 9.11 0.55 1.53
C THR A 108 9.36 1.98 2.00
N ASP A 109 9.04 2.32 3.26
CA ASP A 109 9.06 3.67 3.84
C ASP A 109 8.33 4.67 2.92
N SER A 110 7.16 4.26 2.42
CA SER A 110 6.38 5.01 1.44
C SER A 110 4.89 5.02 1.74
N VAL A 111 4.17 5.98 1.17
CA VAL A 111 2.71 6.06 1.27
C VAL A 111 2.10 5.41 0.03
N ARG A 112 1.26 4.40 0.24
CA ARG A 112 0.38 3.86 -0.79
C ARG A 112 -0.86 4.73 -0.87
N GLU A 113 -1.23 5.10 -2.09
CA GLU A 113 -2.36 5.96 -2.36
C GLU A 113 -3.40 5.19 -3.17
N ASP A 114 -4.62 5.12 -2.67
CA ASP A 114 -5.73 4.41 -3.30
C ASP A 114 -6.92 5.37 -3.41
N ILE A 115 -7.38 5.65 -4.63
CA ILE A 115 -8.54 6.50 -4.87
C ILE A 115 -9.69 5.69 -5.43
N THR A 116 -10.87 5.92 -4.88
CA THR A 116 -12.11 5.28 -5.30
C THR A 116 -13.16 6.34 -5.57
N CYS A 117 -13.62 6.40 -6.82
CA CYS A 117 -14.79 7.16 -7.22
C CYS A 117 -15.97 6.20 -7.38
N ASN A 118 -17.04 6.43 -6.64
CA ASN A 118 -18.29 5.69 -6.75
C ASN A 118 -19.36 6.63 -7.32
N ASN A 119 -19.84 6.31 -8.52
CA ASN A 119 -20.90 7.04 -9.18
C ASN A 119 -22.21 6.26 -9.06
N GLN A 120 -23.18 6.84 -8.37
CA GLN A 120 -24.47 6.21 -8.09
C GLN A 120 -25.42 6.27 -9.30
N ILE A 121 -25.19 7.18 -10.25
CA ILE A 121 -26.05 7.36 -11.44
C ILE A 121 -25.88 6.18 -12.41
N ASP A 122 -24.67 5.62 -12.50
CA ASP A 122 -24.33 4.52 -13.42
C ASP A 122 -23.75 3.28 -12.74
N ASN A 123 -23.75 3.25 -11.40
CA ASN A 123 -23.23 2.18 -10.55
C ASN A 123 -21.78 1.76 -10.89
N ARG A 124 -20.97 2.69 -11.43
CA ARG A 124 -19.56 2.45 -11.74
C ARG A 124 -18.68 2.79 -10.54
N ASN A 125 -17.76 1.88 -10.26
CA ASN A 125 -16.67 2.13 -9.33
C ASN A 125 -15.37 2.26 -10.13
N LEU A 126 -14.74 3.43 -10.07
CA LEU A 126 -13.41 3.64 -10.60
C LEU A 126 -12.43 3.60 -9.44
N HIS A 127 -11.44 2.72 -9.56
CA HIS A 127 -10.40 2.55 -8.57
C HIS A 127 -9.04 2.77 -9.23
N ILE A 128 -8.25 3.69 -8.69
CA ILE A 128 -6.87 3.90 -9.09
C ILE A 128 -5.98 3.71 -7.88
N ARG A 129 -4.88 2.97 -8.10
CA ARG A 129 -3.83 2.78 -7.10
C ARG A 129 -2.56 3.48 -7.55
N GLY A 130 -1.81 4.02 -6.61
CA GLY A 130 -0.45 4.53 -6.80
C GLY A 130 -0.37 5.98 -7.24
N THR A 131 0.74 6.32 -7.89
CA THR A 131 1.26 7.68 -8.14
C THR A 131 0.37 8.60 -8.99
N LEU A 132 -0.75 8.10 -9.51
CA LEU A 132 -1.68 8.85 -10.36
C LEU A 132 -2.88 9.41 -9.60
N ALA A 133 -2.98 9.18 -8.29
CA ALA A 133 -4.11 9.65 -7.49
C ALA A 133 -4.31 11.18 -7.59
N ALA A 134 -3.22 11.96 -7.53
CA ALA A 134 -3.29 13.42 -7.67
C ALA A 134 -3.87 13.87 -9.04
N GLN A 135 -3.37 13.29 -10.14
CA GLN A 135 -3.85 13.60 -11.49
C GLN A 135 -5.33 13.19 -11.67
N PHE A 136 -5.74 12.08 -11.06
CA PHE A 136 -7.13 11.64 -11.08
C PHE A 136 -8.03 12.66 -10.38
N ILE A 137 -7.65 13.11 -9.18
CA ILE A 137 -8.41 14.12 -8.43
C ILE A 137 -8.53 15.42 -9.22
N GLU A 138 -7.42 15.88 -9.81
CA GLU A 138 -7.38 17.11 -10.59
C GLU A 138 -8.30 17.03 -11.82
N LYS A 139 -8.10 15.99 -12.65
CA LYS A 139 -8.68 15.90 -13.99
C LYS A 139 -10.08 15.28 -14.04
N ILE A 140 -10.47 14.49 -13.04
CA ILE A 140 -11.74 13.75 -13.08
C ILE A 140 -12.77 14.40 -12.15
N SER A 141 -13.94 14.71 -12.72
CA SER A 141 -15.11 15.22 -11.98
C SER A 141 -15.99 14.06 -11.50
N CYS A 142 -15.55 13.38 -10.44
CA CYS A 142 -16.30 12.27 -9.86
C CYS A 142 -17.68 12.68 -9.31
N LEU A 143 -17.77 13.84 -8.63
CA LEU A 143 -18.94 14.22 -7.85
C LEU A 143 -20.07 14.87 -8.66
N GLU A 144 -19.76 15.45 -9.83
CA GLU A 144 -20.72 16.24 -10.62
C GLU A 144 -21.53 15.42 -11.64
N GLY A 145 -21.22 14.13 -11.81
CA GLY A 145 -22.12 13.20 -12.48
C GLY A 145 -22.42 13.50 -13.96
N SER A 146 -21.61 14.29 -14.67
CA SER A 146 -21.75 14.37 -16.13
C SER A 146 -21.44 13.00 -16.71
N GLY A 147 -22.49 12.34 -17.22
CA GLY A 147 -22.44 11.03 -17.84
C GLY A 147 -21.27 10.95 -18.81
N ILE A 148 -20.57 9.82 -18.71
CA ILE A 148 -19.20 9.61 -19.15
C ILE A 148 -18.22 10.26 -18.15
N ILE A 149 -17.87 9.50 -17.09
CA ILE A 149 -16.48 9.57 -16.63
C ILE A 149 -15.67 9.10 -17.83
N ASP A 150 -15.36 10.01 -18.75
CA ASP A 150 -14.30 9.82 -19.70
C ASP A 150 -13.12 9.79 -18.77
N ALA A 151 -12.71 8.57 -18.39
CA ALA A 151 -11.35 8.28 -18.04
C ALA A 151 -10.55 9.10 -19.03
N PRO A 152 -9.99 10.27 -18.65
CA PRO A 152 -9.32 11.03 -19.66
C PRO A 152 -8.24 10.07 -20.13
N SER A 153 -8.20 9.80 -21.42
CA SER A 153 -7.07 9.19 -22.12
C SER A 153 -5.75 9.94 -21.85
N ASN A 154 -5.80 10.98 -21.00
CA ASN A 154 -4.79 11.90 -20.53
C ASN A 154 -4.27 11.57 -19.10
N LEU A 155 -4.68 10.45 -18.47
CA LEU A 155 -3.91 9.90 -17.35
C LEU A 155 -2.63 9.31 -17.93
N ILE A 156 -1.52 9.97 -17.62
CA ILE A 156 -0.22 9.69 -18.18
C ILE A 156 0.68 9.21 -17.04
N ASP A 157 1.30 8.04 -17.22
CA ASP A 157 2.33 7.55 -16.31
C ASP A 157 3.59 8.43 -16.36
N GLU A 158 4.55 8.13 -15.50
CA GLU A 158 5.86 8.82 -15.46
C GLU A 158 6.66 8.75 -16.77
N PHE A 159 6.27 7.90 -17.73
CA PHE A 159 6.91 7.70 -19.02
C PHE A 159 6.13 8.29 -20.20
N GLY A 160 5.01 8.97 -19.97
CA GLY A 160 4.23 9.56 -21.05
C GLY A 160 3.12 8.66 -21.61
N ASN A 161 2.91 7.46 -21.07
CA ASN A 161 1.96 6.50 -21.62
C ASN A 161 0.56 6.65 -21.00
N PRO A 162 -0.51 6.49 -21.80
CA PRO A 162 -1.87 6.46 -21.30
C PRO A 162 -2.10 5.23 -20.42
N VAL A 163 -2.69 5.43 -19.24
CA VAL A 163 -2.94 4.35 -18.28
C VAL A 163 -4.36 3.79 -18.42
N PRO A 164 -4.53 2.47 -18.62
CA PRO A 164 -5.85 1.86 -18.70
C PRO A 164 -6.54 1.90 -17.32
N ILE A 165 -7.66 2.60 -17.23
CA ILE A 165 -8.51 2.57 -16.03
C ILE A 165 -9.31 1.26 -16.04
N ASN A 166 -9.19 0.48 -14.97
CA ASN A 166 -9.97 -0.74 -14.83
C ASN A 166 -11.41 -0.39 -14.41
N ILE A 167 -12.30 -0.29 -15.40
CA ILE A 167 -13.73 -0.12 -15.16
C ILE A 167 -14.30 -1.50 -14.86
N SER A 168 -14.59 -1.78 -13.60
CA SER A 168 -15.22 -3.05 -13.22
C SER A 168 -16.74 -2.89 -13.27
N PRO A 169 -17.47 -3.48 -14.24
CA PRO A 169 -18.91 -3.55 -14.16
C PRO A 169 -19.27 -4.52 -13.03
N ARG A 170 -20.05 -4.08 -12.04
CA ARG A 170 -20.74 -5.04 -11.17
C ARG A 170 -21.76 -5.79 -12.02
N VAL A 171 -21.53 -7.09 -12.20
CA VAL A 171 -22.56 -8.03 -12.67
C VAL A 171 -23.68 -8.02 -11.63
N THR A 172 -24.79 -7.38 -11.94
CA THR A 172 -26.07 -7.65 -11.27
C THR A 172 -26.49 -9.05 -11.67
N VAL A 173 -26.29 -10.02 -10.77
CA VAL A 173 -27.05 -11.27 -10.83
C VAL A 173 -28.34 -10.99 -10.09
N ASP A 174 -29.38 -10.60 -10.83
CA ASP A 174 -30.74 -10.75 -10.34
C ASP A 174 -30.99 -12.27 -10.21
N ILE A 175 -31.21 -12.73 -8.98
CA ILE A 175 -31.78 -14.04 -8.71
C ILE A 175 -33.24 -13.77 -8.34
N ASP A 176 -34.14 -14.17 -9.25
CA ASP A 176 -35.59 -14.21 -9.05
C ASP A 176 -35.99 -14.99 -7.76
#